data_AF-A0A7W9QD93-F1
#
_entry.id   AF-A0A7W9QD93-F1
#
_cell.length_a   1.000
_cell.length_b   1.000
_cell.length_c   1.000
_cell.angle_alpha   90.00
_cell.angle_beta   90.00
_cell.angle_gamma   90.00
#
_symmetry.space_group_name_H-M   'P 1'
#
loop_
_entity.id
_entity.type
_entity.pdbx_description
1 polymer ?
#
loop_
_entity_poly.entity_id
_entity_poly.type
_entity_poly.pdbx_seq_one_letter_code
_entity_poly.pdbx_strand_id
1 'polypeptide(L)'
;MRGILRRAERDIRDNKAVAEVSEDINSAYLQRFVIGDDVLRAEISVATDATLVRALERLELNLFTASDEWTRRGLGYNNALFMAAELLLLGKNELAPLLLIEEPEAHLHPQLQTRIMDLLRDKAQGPQDGDRAPVQVILTTHSPNLASSTPVECLTLVARGRTFPLRRGVTRLTEGDYAFLTRFLDVTKANMFFARGLAMVEGDAEAIFLPSLADALGMPFNEHGVSVVNVGHVGLFRYSRVFQRDGEQIPVRVACIRDRDLVPADTPEGMRGKLARWTDMTKEQISAHVTALTTGDDGPVKTFVSDWWTLEYDLAVTSWTMARLMYRAVKLASVAAPSWPDADKTEKAIARADRVVDTWIGQGLSLGEAALKIYRPLKLDNVSKPITAQFAAQLLTSTPLTRSDVPPYLLDAFTYLCGEVAP
;
A
#
# COMPACT_ATOMS: atom_id res chain seq x y z
N MET A 1 46.76 -20.31 -27.76
CA MET A 1 45.31 -20.21 -27.48
C MET A 1 44.81 -18.78 -27.28
N ARG A 2 45.37 -17.96 -26.38
CA ARG A 2 44.91 -16.56 -26.14
C ARG A 2 44.81 -15.67 -27.39
N GLY A 3 45.73 -15.82 -28.36
CA GLY A 3 45.71 -15.02 -29.60
C GLY A 3 44.59 -15.38 -30.57
N ILE A 4 44.13 -16.64 -30.58
CA ILE A 4 43.02 -17.09 -31.44
C ILE A 4 41.70 -16.61 -30.86
N LEU A 5 41.52 -16.73 -29.54
CA LEU A 5 40.34 -16.22 -28.82
C LEU A 5 40.20 -14.70 -28.97
N ARG A 6 41.28 -13.92 -28.79
CA ARG A 6 41.25 -12.47 -29.02
C ARG A 6 40.93 -12.08 -30.46
N ARG A 7 41.41 -12.86 -31.44
CA ARG A 7 41.08 -12.63 -32.85
C ARG A 7 39.61 -12.94 -33.11
N ALA A 8 39.10 -14.06 -32.58
CA ALA A 8 37.68 -14.42 -32.68
C ALA A 8 36.77 -13.38 -32.01
N GLU A 9 37.13 -12.89 -30.81
CA GLU A 9 36.41 -11.79 -30.14
C GLU A 9 36.36 -10.52 -31.00
N ARG A 10 37.49 -10.15 -31.61
CA ARG A 10 37.55 -9.00 -32.52
C ARG A 10 36.68 -9.22 -33.75
N ASP A 11 36.79 -10.38 -34.38
CA ASP A 11 36.05 -10.68 -35.61
C ASP A 11 34.53 -10.81 -35.33
N ILE A 12 34.11 -11.25 -34.14
CA ILE A 12 32.71 -11.24 -33.67
C ILE A 12 32.24 -9.80 -33.44
N ARG A 13 33.05 -8.97 -32.77
CA ARG A 13 32.72 -7.56 -32.48
C ARG A 13 32.60 -6.73 -33.76
N ASP A 14 33.47 -6.97 -34.73
CA ASP A 14 33.51 -6.27 -36.01
C ASP A 14 32.44 -6.80 -37.00
N ASN A 15 31.71 -7.87 -36.65
CA ASN A 15 30.60 -8.35 -37.46
C ASN A 15 29.43 -7.34 -37.41
N LYS A 16 29.01 -6.86 -38.59
CA LYS A 16 27.97 -5.84 -38.73
C LYS A 16 26.66 -6.18 -37.99
N ALA A 17 26.20 -7.42 -38.06
CA ALA A 17 24.96 -7.83 -37.38
C ALA A 17 25.11 -7.87 -35.86
N VAL A 18 26.28 -8.28 -35.36
CA VAL A 18 26.59 -8.30 -33.92
C VAL A 18 26.74 -6.87 -33.38
N ALA A 19 27.39 -5.98 -34.15
CA ALA A 19 27.51 -4.57 -33.81
C ALA A 19 26.14 -3.89 -33.73
N GLU A 20 25.26 -4.09 -34.72
CA GLU A 20 23.89 -3.57 -34.72
C GLU A 20 23.08 -4.09 -33.51
N VAL A 21 23.14 -5.40 -33.22
CA VAL A 21 22.45 -5.98 -32.06
C VAL A 21 22.99 -5.41 -30.74
N SER A 22 24.30 -5.28 -30.61
CA SER A 22 24.93 -4.72 -29.41
C SER A 22 24.54 -3.25 -29.23
N GLU A 23 24.50 -2.46 -30.30
CA GLU A 23 24.07 -1.07 -30.27
C GLU A 23 22.58 -0.95 -29.88
N ASP A 24 21.71 -1.80 -30.42
CA ASP A 24 20.30 -1.84 -30.06
C ASP A 24 20.09 -2.20 -28.57
N ILE A 25 20.77 -3.24 -28.05
CA ILE A 25 20.68 -3.62 -26.63
C ILE A 25 21.09 -2.45 -25.73
N ASN A 26 22.20 -1.80 -26.07
CA ASN A 26 22.75 -0.72 -25.26
C ASN A 26 21.86 0.53 -25.30
N SER A 27 21.46 0.98 -26.49
CA SER A 27 20.75 2.25 -26.67
C SER A 27 19.24 2.15 -26.41
N ALA A 28 18.58 1.11 -26.93
CA ALA A 28 17.12 1.01 -26.88
C ALA A 28 16.60 0.40 -25.56
N TYR A 29 17.43 -0.37 -24.85
CA TYR A 29 17.01 -1.12 -23.66
C TYR A 29 17.84 -0.77 -22.42
N LEU A 30 19.15 -1.02 -22.41
CA LEU A 30 19.97 -0.88 -21.19
C LEU A 30 20.06 0.56 -20.69
N GLN A 31 20.18 1.55 -21.59
CA GLN A 31 20.12 2.96 -21.21
C GLN A 31 18.82 3.34 -20.47
N ARG A 32 17.71 2.63 -20.74
CA ARG A 32 16.44 2.84 -20.04
C ARG A 32 16.39 2.14 -18.68
N PHE A 33 17.27 1.17 -18.43
CA PHE A 33 17.39 0.48 -17.14
C PHE A 33 18.38 1.14 -16.19
N VAL A 34 19.20 2.08 -16.67
CA VAL A 34 20.13 2.85 -15.85
C VAL A 34 19.39 3.64 -14.76
N ILE A 35 19.96 3.66 -13.55
CA ILE A 35 19.52 4.49 -12.44
C ILE A 35 20.58 5.58 -12.20
N GLY A 36 20.17 6.85 -12.24
CA GLY A 36 21.08 7.97 -11.97
C GLY A 36 22.23 8.04 -12.96
N ASP A 37 23.46 8.16 -12.43
CA ASP A 37 24.71 8.28 -13.21
C ASP A 37 25.37 6.91 -13.50
N ASP A 38 24.68 5.80 -13.22
CA ASP A 38 25.20 4.47 -13.54
C ASP A 38 25.40 4.31 -15.05
N VAL A 39 26.41 3.56 -15.46
CA VAL A 39 26.63 3.20 -16.86
C VAL A 39 26.47 1.70 -16.99
N LEU A 40 25.51 1.27 -17.80
CA LEU A 40 25.29 -0.14 -18.15
C LEU A 40 25.62 -0.33 -19.62
N ARG A 41 26.61 -1.17 -19.90
CA ARG A 41 27.00 -1.52 -21.26
C ARG A 41 27.05 -3.03 -21.43
N ALA A 42 26.25 -3.58 -22.33
CA ALA A 42 26.38 -4.93 -22.81
C ALA A 42 27.49 -5.05 -23.85
N GLU A 43 28.28 -6.12 -23.75
CA GLU A 43 29.16 -6.58 -24.82
C GLU A 43 28.95 -8.08 -25.06
N ILE A 44 28.89 -8.46 -26.34
CA ILE A 44 28.83 -9.86 -26.78
C ILE A 44 30.27 -10.37 -26.89
N SER A 45 30.61 -11.40 -26.11
CA SER A 45 31.96 -11.96 -26.08
C SER A 45 31.94 -13.49 -26.10
N VAL A 46 33.11 -14.09 -26.33
CA VAL A 46 33.32 -15.54 -26.31
C VAL A 46 33.54 -15.98 -24.85
N ALA A 47 32.87 -17.05 -24.42
CA ALA A 47 33.04 -17.58 -23.06
C ALA A 47 34.50 -17.99 -22.79
N THR A 48 35.14 -17.42 -21.76
CA THR A 48 36.57 -17.59 -21.47
C THR A 48 36.91 -18.87 -20.71
N ASP A 49 35.93 -19.54 -20.10
CA ASP A 49 36.11 -20.71 -19.22
C ASP A 49 35.80 -22.06 -19.89
N ALA A 50 35.67 -22.11 -21.21
CA ALA A 50 35.28 -23.33 -21.91
C ALA A 50 36.39 -23.86 -22.83
N THR A 51 36.51 -25.19 -22.93
CA THR A 51 37.26 -25.86 -24.02
C THR A 51 36.89 -25.24 -25.37
N LEU A 52 37.83 -25.08 -26.32
CA LEU A 52 37.63 -24.35 -27.59
C LEU A 52 36.27 -24.60 -28.28
N VAL A 53 35.78 -25.84 -28.26
CA VAL A 53 34.47 -26.23 -28.81
C VAL A 53 33.32 -25.55 -28.05
N ARG A 54 33.27 -25.65 -26.71
CA ARG A 54 32.27 -24.98 -25.87
C ARG A 54 32.37 -23.45 -25.89
N ALA A 55 33.56 -22.89 -26.13
CA ALA A 55 33.76 -21.45 -26.23
C ALA A 55 33.18 -20.92 -27.57
N LEU A 56 33.38 -21.68 -28.66
CA LEU A 56 32.77 -21.38 -29.96
C LEU A 56 31.24 -21.63 -29.98
N GLU A 57 30.74 -22.52 -29.13
CA GLU A 57 29.30 -22.82 -29.00
C GLU A 57 28.53 -21.85 -28.08
N ARG A 58 29.21 -20.99 -27.32
CA ARG A 58 28.57 -20.06 -26.36
C ARG A 58 29.04 -18.63 -26.56
N LEU A 59 28.17 -17.83 -27.17
CA LEU A 59 28.21 -16.38 -27.05
C LEU A 59 27.63 -16.00 -25.68
N GLU A 60 28.35 -15.16 -24.93
CA GLU A 60 27.87 -14.59 -23.69
C GLU A 60 27.59 -13.10 -23.85
N LEU A 61 26.55 -12.62 -23.18
CA LEU A 61 26.21 -11.21 -23.09
C LEU A 61 26.65 -10.72 -21.71
N ASN A 62 27.65 -9.84 -21.67
CA ASN A 62 28.28 -9.38 -20.43
C ASN A 62 27.99 -7.90 -20.18
N LEU A 63 27.71 -7.53 -18.92
CA LEU A 63 27.46 -6.15 -18.49
C LEU A 63 28.74 -5.51 -17.91
N PHE A 64 29.06 -4.32 -18.39
CA PHE A 64 30.20 -3.50 -18.00
C PHE A 64 29.72 -2.16 -17.43
N THR A 65 30.45 -1.67 -16.44
CA THR A 65 30.31 -0.31 -15.90
C THR A 65 31.24 0.66 -16.63
N ALA A 66 31.13 1.96 -16.32
CA ALA A 66 32.00 3.00 -16.88
C ALA A 66 33.51 2.74 -16.74
N SER A 67 33.91 1.86 -15.81
CA SER A 67 35.31 1.50 -15.54
C SER A 67 35.85 0.34 -16.39
N ASP A 68 35.09 -0.20 -17.35
CA ASP A 68 35.45 -1.42 -18.11
C ASP A 68 35.79 -2.65 -17.22
N GLU A 69 35.47 -2.58 -15.93
CA GLU A 69 35.64 -3.69 -15.00
C GLU A 69 34.48 -4.67 -15.13
N TRP A 70 34.81 -5.96 -15.17
CA TRP A 70 33.82 -7.03 -15.14
C TRP A 70 33.09 -7.01 -13.79
N THR A 71 31.82 -6.61 -13.80
CA THR A 71 31.02 -6.61 -12.57
C THR A 71 30.60 -8.04 -12.21
N ARG A 72 30.83 -8.42 -10.94
CA ARG A 72 30.24 -9.65 -10.40
C ARG A 72 28.71 -9.46 -10.34
N ARG A 73 28.07 -10.14 -11.28
CA ARG A 73 26.63 -10.29 -11.52
C ARG A 73 25.79 -10.23 -10.23
N GLY A 74 25.01 -9.16 -10.08
CA GLY A 74 23.79 -9.21 -9.27
C GLY A 74 22.68 -9.89 -10.08
N LEU A 75 21.90 -10.77 -9.46
CA LEU A 75 20.78 -11.47 -10.11
C LEU A 75 19.82 -10.51 -10.83
N GLY A 76 19.62 -9.30 -10.29
CA GLY A 76 18.75 -8.29 -10.90
C GLY A 76 19.23 -7.74 -12.24
N TYR A 77 20.52 -7.40 -12.38
CA TYR A 77 21.05 -6.90 -13.66
C TYR A 77 21.05 -7.99 -14.74
N ASN A 78 21.25 -9.26 -14.36
CA ASN A 78 21.09 -10.37 -15.29
C ASN A 78 19.63 -10.49 -15.78
N ASN A 79 18.65 -10.33 -14.89
CA ASN A 79 17.24 -10.34 -15.27
C ASN A 79 16.90 -9.19 -16.23
N ALA A 80 17.42 -7.99 -15.97
CA ALA A 80 17.27 -6.86 -16.88
C ALA A 80 17.88 -7.14 -18.26
N LEU A 81 19.10 -7.71 -18.30
CA LEU A 81 19.78 -8.06 -19.54
C LEU A 81 19.02 -9.13 -20.34
N PHE A 82 18.50 -10.14 -19.64
CA PHE A 82 17.69 -11.19 -20.22
C PHE A 82 16.42 -10.60 -20.86
N MET A 83 15.69 -9.75 -20.14
CA MET A 83 14.51 -9.07 -20.67
C MET A 83 14.84 -8.18 -21.88
N ALA A 84 15.97 -7.46 -21.87
CA ALA A 84 16.41 -6.66 -23.02
C ALA A 84 16.64 -7.53 -24.27
N ALA A 85 17.29 -8.68 -24.11
CA ALA A 85 17.55 -9.61 -25.21
C ALA A 85 16.25 -10.19 -25.78
N GLU A 86 15.32 -10.63 -24.93
CA GLU A 86 14.02 -11.16 -25.35
C GLU A 86 13.16 -10.09 -26.06
N LEU A 87 13.13 -8.86 -25.53
CA LEU A 87 12.41 -7.75 -26.17
C LEU A 87 13.00 -7.37 -27.53
N LEU A 88 14.31 -7.47 -27.71
CA LEU A 88 14.96 -7.26 -29.00
C LEU A 88 14.52 -8.32 -30.02
N LEU A 89 14.45 -9.59 -29.62
CA LEU A 89 13.98 -10.67 -30.49
C LEU A 89 12.52 -10.48 -30.90
N LEU A 90 11.67 -10.10 -29.95
CA LEU A 90 10.26 -9.81 -30.22
C LEU A 90 10.06 -8.63 -31.19
N GLY A 91 10.88 -7.58 -31.06
CA GLY A 91 10.80 -6.41 -31.91
C GLY A 91 11.18 -6.63 -33.38
N LYS A 92 11.72 -7.81 -33.73
CA LYS A 92 12.09 -8.19 -35.11
C LYS A 92 11.04 -9.07 -35.80
N ASN A 93 9.98 -9.49 -35.10
CA ASN A 93 8.90 -10.28 -35.67
C ASN A 93 7.80 -9.40 -36.28
N GLU A 94 7.32 -9.75 -37.48
CA GLU A 94 6.23 -9.06 -38.18
C GLU A 94 4.82 -9.45 -37.67
N LEU A 95 4.71 -10.56 -36.93
CA LEU A 95 3.47 -11.02 -36.30
C LEU A 95 3.19 -10.27 -34.98
N ALA A 96 1.93 -10.14 -34.59
CA ALA A 96 1.52 -9.55 -33.29
C ALA A 96 2.19 -10.32 -32.12
N PRO A 97 3.25 -9.79 -31.49
CA PRO A 97 4.04 -10.56 -30.55
C PRO A 97 3.32 -10.65 -29.21
N LEU A 98 3.17 -11.85 -28.67
CA LEU A 98 2.70 -12.09 -27.31
C LEU A 98 3.91 -12.31 -26.40
N LEU A 99 4.03 -11.51 -25.34
CA LEU A 99 5.06 -11.61 -24.32
C LEU A 99 4.42 -11.98 -22.99
N LEU A 100 4.81 -13.13 -22.44
CA LEU A 100 4.40 -13.62 -21.13
C LEU A 100 5.59 -13.52 -20.18
N ILE A 101 5.42 -12.80 -19.06
CA ILE A 101 6.49 -12.65 -18.06
C ILE A 101 5.96 -13.08 -16.70
N GLU A 102 6.70 -13.98 -16.04
CA GLU A 102 6.42 -14.38 -14.67
C GLU A 102 7.33 -13.62 -13.71
N GLU A 103 6.72 -12.94 -12.73
CA GLU A 103 7.40 -12.24 -11.62
C GLU A 103 8.65 -11.44 -12.04
N PRO A 104 8.52 -10.42 -12.93
CA PRO A 104 9.67 -9.64 -13.40
C PRO A 104 10.41 -8.94 -12.25
N GLU A 105 9.78 -8.73 -11.10
CA GLU A 105 10.36 -8.11 -9.91
C GLU A 105 11.44 -8.95 -9.21
N ALA A 106 11.56 -10.25 -9.49
CA ALA A 106 12.47 -11.13 -8.79
C ALA A 106 13.92 -10.61 -8.87
N HIS A 107 14.53 -10.40 -7.70
CA HIS A 107 15.90 -9.85 -7.56
C HIS A 107 16.13 -8.44 -8.13
N LEU A 108 15.08 -7.70 -8.48
CA LEU A 108 15.17 -6.32 -8.95
C LEU A 108 14.96 -5.30 -7.84
N HIS A 109 15.78 -4.26 -7.85
CA HIS A 109 15.54 -3.07 -7.07
C HIS A 109 14.20 -2.41 -7.48
N PRO A 110 13.40 -1.86 -6.53
CA PRO A 110 12.15 -1.14 -6.81
C PRO A 110 12.20 -0.18 -8.00
N GLN A 111 13.27 0.60 -8.12
CA GLN A 111 13.41 1.56 -9.22
C GLN A 111 13.55 0.91 -10.60
N LEU A 112 14.22 -0.26 -10.68
CA LEU A 112 14.32 -1.04 -11.92
C LEU A 112 12.95 -1.59 -12.32
N GLN A 113 12.14 -2.02 -11.35
CA GLN A 113 10.79 -2.53 -11.58
C GLN A 113 9.94 -1.49 -12.34
N THR A 114 9.96 -0.22 -11.89
CA THR A 114 9.24 0.87 -12.56
C THR A 114 9.76 1.12 -13.98
N ARG A 115 11.09 1.13 -14.19
CA ARG A 115 11.69 1.32 -15.52
C ARG A 115 11.30 0.23 -16.52
N ILE A 116 11.24 -1.01 -16.05
CA ILE A 116 10.79 -2.15 -16.87
C ILE A 116 9.33 -1.97 -17.25
N MET A 117 8.47 -1.54 -16.32
CA MET A 117 7.06 -1.27 -16.64
C MET A 117 6.88 -0.16 -17.67
N ASP A 118 7.67 0.91 -17.59
CA ASP A 118 7.66 1.99 -18.59
C ASP A 118 8.05 1.44 -19.97
N LEU A 119 9.12 0.65 -20.05
CA LEU A 119 9.56 0.02 -21.29
C LEU A 119 8.51 -0.94 -21.87
N LEU A 120 7.92 -1.80 -21.04
CA LEU A 120 6.89 -2.76 -21.47
C LEU A 120 5.64 -2.04 -21.96
N ARG A 121 5.26 -0.93 -21.32
CA ARG A 121 4.14 -0.08 -21.75
C ARG A 121 4.42 0.57 -23.10
N ASP A 122 5.61 1.12 -23.31
CA ASP A 122 6.00 1.72 -24.60
C ASP A 122 5.89 0.68 -25.72
N LYS A 123 6.33 -0.56 -25.47
CA LYS A 123 6.22 -1.66 -26.44
C LYS A 123 4.78 -2.09 -26.68
N ALA A 124 3.93 -2.04 -25.66
CA ALA A 124 2.50 -2.37 -25.77
C ALA A 124 1.68 -1.31 -26.51
N GLN A 125 2.10 -0.04 -26.49
CA GLN A 125 1.46 1.03 -27.25
C GLN A 125 1.85 1.04 -28.73
N GLY A 126 3.01 0.46 -29.07
CA GLY A 126 3.54 0.42 -30.44
C GLY A 126 4.16 1.75 -30.89
N PRO A 127 4.98 1.76 -31.96
CA PRO A 127 5.54 2.99 -32.51
C PRO A 127 4.45 3.87 -33.14
N GLN A 128 4.55 5.18 -32.97
CA GLN A 128 3.59 6.14 -33.55
C GLN A 128 3.62 6.19 -35.08
N ASP A 129 4.72 5.73 -35.70
CA ASP A 129 4.95 5.80 -37.15
C ASP A 129 4.58 4.51 -37.92
N GLY A 130 3.85 3.57 -37.30
CA GLY A 130 3.17 2.47 -38.01
C GLY A 130 4.04 1.32 -38.52
N ASP A 131 5.36 1.34 -38.30
CA ASP A 131 6.30 0.39 -38.88
C ASP A 131 6.40 -0.96 -38.12
N ARG A 132 5.80 -1.08 -36.93
CA ARG A 132 5.77 -2.34 -36.14
C ARG A 132 4.45 -2.52 -35.38
N ALA A 133 3.98 -3.76 -35.31
CA ALA A 133 2.80 -4.10 -34.52
C ALA A 133 3.08 -3.94 -33.00
N PRO A 134 2.10 -3.47 -32.20
CA PRO A 134 2.23 -3.41 -30.75
C PRO A 134 2.37 -4.82 -30.14
N VAL A 135 3.16 -4.93 -29.08
CA VAL A 135 3.38 -6.19 -28.34
C VAL A 135 2.30 -6.37 -27.29
N GLN A 136 1.58 -7.50 -27.29
CA GLN A 136 0.71 -7.83 -26.17
C GLN A 136 1.54 -8.36 -25.01
N VAL A 137 1.55 -7.64 -23.88
CA VAL A 137 2.30 -8.04 -22.69
C VAL A 137 1.33 -8.54 -21.62
N ILE A 138 1.56 -9.75 -21.11
CA ILE A 138 0.87 -10.32 -19.96
C ILE A 138 1.92 -10.65 -18.90
N LEU A 139 1.74 -10.12 -17.70
CA LEU A 139 2.66 -10.33 -16.59
C LEU A 139 1.93 -10.83 -15.35
N THR A 140 2.59 -11.69 -14.58
CA THR A 140 2.20 -12.01 -13.20
C THR A 140 3.12 -11.28 -12.24
N THR A 141 2.58 -10.83 -11.11
CA THR A 141 3.37 -10.09 -10.11
C THR A 141 2.75 -10.22 -8.72
N HIS A 142 3.63 -10.26 -7.72
CA HIS A 142 3.33 -10.08 -6.31
C HIS A 142 3.82 -8.72 -5.78
N SER A 143 4.38 -7.86 -6.64
CA SER A 143 4.96 -6.57 -6.28
C SER A 143 3.92 -5.45 -6.26
N PRO A 144 3.72 -4.78 -5.11
CA PRO A 144 2.94 -3.55 -5.04
C PRO A 144 3.52 -2.42 -5.90
N ASN A 145 4.83 -2.42 -6.18
CA ASN A 145 5.44 -1.40 -7.05
C ASN A 145 4.94 -1.54 -8.50
N LEU A 146 4.91 -2.77 -9.02
CA LEU A 146 4.43 -3.04 -10.37
C LEU A 146 2.92 -2.78 -10.48
N ALA A 147 2.15 -3.19 -9.46
CA ALA A 147 0.72 -2.90 -9.41
C ALA A 147 0.40 -1.39 -9.35
N SER A 148 1.14 -0.61 -8.54
CA SER A 148 0.93 0.84 -8.40
C SER A 148 1.30 1.64 -9.65
N SER A 149 2.26 1.15 -10.44
CA SER A 149 2.67 1.79 -11.70
C SER A 149 1.74 1.45 -12.87
N THR A 150 0.80 0.51 -12.70
CA THR A 150 -0.09 0.04 -13.77
C THR A 150 -1.49 0.64 -13.63
N PRO A 151 -2.14 1.11 -14.72
CA PRO A 151 -3.52 1.55 -14.67
C PRO A 151 -4.42 0.41 -14.16
N VAL A 152 -5.31 0.71 -13.23
CA VAL A 152 -6.16 -0.30 -12.58
C VAL A 152 -6.98 -1.11 -13.59
N GLU A 153 -7.38 -0.51 -14.71
CA GLU A 153 -8.14 -1.20 -15.75
C GLU A 153 -7.37 -2.32 -16.46
N CYS A 154 -6.02 -2.32 -16.36
CA CYS A 154 -5.16 -3.38 -16.88
C CYS A 154 -4.89 -4.49 -15.85
N LEU A 155 -5.30 -4.30 -14.59
CA LEU A 155 -5.06 -5.27 -13.53
C LEU A 155 -6.13 -6.36 -13.52
N THR A 156 -5.69 -7.60 -13.22
CA THR A 156 -6.57 -8.74 -12.97
C THR A 156 -6.13 -9.41 -11.68
N LEU A 157 -7.01 -9.47 -10.69
CA LEU A 157 -6.73 -10.16 -9.43
C LEU A 157 -6.93 -11.66 -9.61
N VAL A 158 -6.04 -12.45 -9.05
CA VAL A 158 -6.17 -13.91 -8.99
C VAL A 158 -6.40 -14.30 -7.53
N ALA A 159 -7.56 -14.87 -7.24
CA ALA A 159 -7.90 -15.31 -5.89
C ALA A 159 -8.65 -16.64 -5.94
N ARG A 160 -8.24 -17.60 -5.10
CA ARG A 160 -8.84 -18.95 -5.02
C ARG A 160 -8.95 -19.67 -6.38
N GLY A 161 -7.94 -19.51 -7.24
CA GLY A 161 -7.92 -20.11 -8.58
C GLY A 161 -8.87 -19.45 -9.59
N ARG A 162 -9.46 -18.29 -9.26
CA ARG A 162 -10.37 -17.53 -10.12
C ARG A 162 -9.78 -16.16 -10.45
N THR A 163 -10.15 -15.62 -11.61
CA THR A 163 -9.65 -14.34 -12.13
C THR A 163 -10.70 -13.26 -12.06
N PHE A 164 -10.36 -12.11 -11.50
CA PHE A 164 -11.22 -10.96 -11.33
C PHE A 164 -10.61 -9.75 -12.06
N PRO A 165 -10.96 -9.53 -13.34
CA PRO A 165 -10.46 -8.37 -14.07
C PRO A 165 -11.03 -7.09 -13.45
N LEU A 166 -10.18 -6.06 -13.32
CA LEU A 166 -10.51 -4.76 -12.72
C LEU A 166 -10.84 -3.69 -13.78
N ARG A 167 -11.07 -4.11 -15.02
CA ARG A 167 -11.42 -3.25 -16.16
C ARG A 167 -12.79 -2.58 -16.04
N ARG A 168 -12.97 -1.51 -16.80
CA ARG A 168 -14.24 -0.77 -16.91
C ARG A 168 -15.39 -1.69 -17.30
N GLY A 169 -16.57 -1.43 -16.74
CA GLY A 169 -17.78 -2.23 -16.97
C GLY A 169 -17.82 -3.56 -16.21
N VAL A 170 -16.77 -3.90 -15.45
CA VAL A 170 -16.75 -5.08 -14.57
C VAL A 170 -16.80 -4.68 -13.10
N THR A 171 -16.03 -3.65 -12.71
CA THR A 171 -16.07 -3.09 -11.35
C THR A 171 -17.14 -2.01 -11.24
N ARG A 172 -17.50 -1.60 -10.02
CA ARG A 172 -18.38 -0.45 -9.76
C ARG A 172 -17.63 0.89 -9.68
N LEU A 173 -16.39 0.97 -10.17
CA LEU A 173 -15.67 2.22 -10.30
C LEU A 173 -16.29 3.11 -11.38
N THR A 174 -16.45 4.40 -11.09
CA THR A 174 -16.81 5.40 -12.11
C THR A 174 -15.59 5.76 -12.97
N GLU A 175 -15.79 6.41 -14.12
CA GLU A 175 -14.67 6.90 -14.94
C GLU A 175 -13.74 7.85 -14.16
N GLY A 176 -14.33 8.67 -13.30
CA GLY A 176 -13.58 9.57 -12.40
C GLY A 176 -12.82 8.83 -11.30
N ASP A 177 -13.24 7.63 -10.92
CA ASP A 177 -12.53 6.78 -9.95
C ASP A 177 -11.33 6.11 -10.61
N TYR A 178 -11.45 5.61 -11.84
CA TYR A 178 -10.31 5.09 -12.60
C TYR A 178 -9.21 6.15 -12.79
N ALA A 179 -9.59 7.36 -13.23
CA ALA A 179 -8.64 8.46 -13.39
C ALA A 179 -7.99 8.89 -12.06
N PHE A 180 -8.71 8.72 -10.96
CA PHE A 180 -8.20 9.00 -9.63
C PHE A 180 -7.22 7.94 -9.13
N LEU A 181 -7.55 6.65 -9.27
CA LEU A 181 -6.65 5.57 -8.89
C LEU A 181 -5.36 5.62 -9.70
N THR A 182 -5.43 5.88 -11.00
CA THR A 182 -4.21 6.07 -11.83
C THR A 182 -3.31 7.21 -11.32
N ARG A 183 -3.85 8.22 -10.62
CA ARG A 183 -3.08 9.35 -10.09
C ARG A 183 -2.61 9.14 -8.64
N PHE A 184 -3.42 8.50 -7.81
CA PHE A 184 -3.24 8.48 -6.35
C PHE A 184 -3.01 7.08 -5.75
N LEU A 185 -2.88 6.06 -6.59
CA LEU A 185 -2.51 4.72 -6.17
C LEU A 185 -0.98 4.62 -6.05
N ASP A 186 -0.47 4.87 -4.86
CA ASP A 186 0.94 4.63 -4.53
C ASP A 186 1.20 3.18 -4.08
N VAL A 187 2.47 2.84 -3.88
CA VAL A 187 2.93 1.51 -3.43
C VAL A 187 2.25 1.07 -2.14
N THR A 188 2.06 1.98 -1.17
CA THR A 188 1.47 1.64 0.13
C THR A 188 0.00 1.27 0.00
N LYS A 189 -0.73 1.95 -0.90
CA LYS A 189 -2.14 1.69 -1.19
C LYS A 189 -2.32 0.47 -2.09
N ALA A 190 -1.40 0.24 -3.03
CA ALA A 190 -1.41 -0.92 -3.92
C ALA A 190 -1.29 -2.26 -3.17
N ASN A 191 -0.81 -2.26 -1.93
CA ASN A 191 -0.88 -3.41 -1.04
C ASN A 191 -2.32 -3.95 -0.87
N MET A 192 -3.35 -3.14 -1.13
CA MET A 192 -4.75 -3.58 -1.12
C MET A 192 -5.05 -4.75 -2.06
N PHE A 193 -4.30 -4.88 -3.16
CA PHE A 193 -4.51 -5.95 -4.14
C PHE A 193 -3.97 -7.32 -3.70
N PHE A 194 -3.15 -7.36 -2.66
CA PHE A 194 -2.48 -8.59 -2.19
C PHE A 194 -3.02 -9.07 -0.84
N ALA A 195 -3.94 -8.32 -0.23
CA ALA A 195 -4.50 -8.62 1.07
C ALA A 195 -5.66 -9.64 0.99
N ARG A 196 -5.87 -10.42 2.07
CA ARG A 196 -7.06 -11.28 2.24
C ARG A 196 -8.24 -10.54 2.86
N GLY A 197 -7.94 -9.55 3.70
CA GLY A 197 -8.88 -8.56 4.21
C GLY A 197 -8.26 -7.17 4.18
N LEU A 198 -9.10 -6.15 4.14
CA LEU A 198 -8.68 -4.78 3.91
C LEU A 198 -9.42 -3.83 4.85
N ALA A 199 -8.70 -3.27 5.82
CA ALA A 199 -9.18 -2.17 6.63
C ALA A 199 -8.83 -0.85 5.93
N MET A 200 -9.82 -0.17 5.35
CA MET A 200 -9.64 1.16 4.79
C MET A 200 -9.91 2.20 5.87
N VAL A 201 -8.94 3.09 6.08
CA VAL A 201 -8.97 4.08 7.15
C VAL A 201 -8.62 5.47 6.62
N GLU A 202 -9.15 6.51 7.26
CA GLU A 202 -9.00 7.89 6.78
C GLU A 202 -7.63 8.52 7.10
N GLY A 203 -6.97 8.09 8.19
CA GLY A 203 -5.76 8.73 8.70
C GLY A 203 -4.71 7.77 9.26
N ASP A 204 -3.55 8.36 9.60
CA ASP A 204 -2.41 7.62 10.16
C ASP A 204 -2.68 7.13 11.59
N ALA A 205 -3.54 7.82 12.35
CA ALA A 205 -3.87 7.43 13.71
C ALA A 205 -4.55 6.05 13.75
N GLU A 206 -5.54 5.84 12.89
CA GLU A 206 -6.21 4.56 12.69
C GLU A 206 -5.22 3.51 12.18
N ALA A 207 -4.40 3.86 11.18
CA ALA A 207 -3.43 2.94 10.58
C ALA A 207 -2.41 2.41 11.59
N ILE A 208 -2.01 3.24 12.55
CA ILE A 208 -1.08 2.86 13.63
C ILE A 208 -1.81 2.09 14.74
N PHE A 209 -3.00 2.55 15.16
CA PHE A 209 -3.65 2.05 16.37
C PHE A 209 -4.45 0.76 16.15
N LEU A 210 -5.20 0.64 15.05
CA LEU A 210 -6.12 -0.48 14.84
C LEU A 210 -5.43 -1.85 14.81
N PRO A 211 -4.25 -2.04 14.18
CA PRO A 211 -3.55 -3.33 14.25
C PRO A 211 -3.23 -3.76 15.68
N SER A 212 -2.76 -2.83 16.52
CA SER A 212 -2.43 -3.12 17.92
C SER A 212 -3.66 -3.37 18.77
N LEU A 213 -4.78 -2.68 18.50
CA LEU A 213 -6.05 -2.94 19.17
C LEU A 213 -6.60 -4.32 18.81
N ALA A 214 -6.53 -4.71 17.55
CA ALA A 214 -6.97 -6.02 17.09
C ALA A 214 -6.13 -7.15 17.70
N ASP A 215 -4.81 -6.96 17.81
CA ASP A 215 -3.89 -7.89 18.47
C ASP A 215 -4.22 -8.05 19.97
N ALA A 216 -4.45 -6.93 20.69
CA ALA A 216 -4.86 -6.95 22.09
C ALA A 216 -6.22 -7.66 22.33
N LEU A 217 -7.07 -7.76 21.31
CA LEU A 217 -8.35 -8.48 21.36
C LEU A 217 -8.24 -9.95 20.91
N GLY A 218 -7.04 -10.44 20.60
CA GLY A 218 -6.81 -11.79 20.08
C GLY A 218 -7.25 -11.97 18.62
N MET A 219 -7.28 -10.89 17.84
CA MET A 219 -7.63 -10.88 16.41
C MET A 219 -6.50 -10.25 15.57
N PRO A 220 -5.25 -10.75 15.66
CA PRO A 220 -4.10 -10.15 14.99
C PRO A 220 -4.33 -10.09 13.47
N PHE A 221 -4.29 -8.87 12.92
CA PHE A 221 -4.52 -8.62 11.50
C PHE A 221 -3.53 -9.38 10.60
N ASN A 222 -2.27 -9.46 11.00
CA ASN A 222 -1.24 -10.16 10.24
C ASN A 222 -1.55 -11.66 10.05
N GLU A 223 -2.05 -12.34 11.09
CA GLU A 223 -2.38 -13.77 11.02
C GLU A 223 -3.58 -14.04 10.12
N HIS A 224 -4.50 -13.08 10.03
CA HIS A 224 -5.69 -13.16 9.17
C HIS A 224 -5.44 -12.63 7.75
N GLY A 225 -4.24 -12.12 7.45
CA GLY A 225 -3.92 -11.51 6.16
C GLY A 225 -4.67 -10.21 5.91
N VAL A 226 -4.97 -9.45 6.98
CA VAL A 226 -5.63 -8.15 6.92
C VAL A 226 -4.58 -7.05 6.76
N SER A 227 -4.70 -6.27 5.69
CA SER A 227 -3.88 -5.07 5.47
C SER A 227 -4.66 -3.82 5.85
N VAL A 228 -4.01 -2.88 6.54
CA VAL A 228 -4.58 -1.55 6.80
C VAL A 228 -4.08 -0.58 5.75
N VAL A 229 -5.00 0.06 5.05
CA VAL A 229 -4.70 1.03 3.98
C VAL A 229 -5.24 2.40 4.38
N ASN A 230 -4.29 3.31 4.64
CA ASN A 230 -4.59 4.72 4.87
C ASN A 230 -4.84 5.43 3.53
N VAL A 231 -6.07 5.91 3.32
CA VAL A 231 -6.44 6.68 2.13
C VAL A 231 -6.10 8.17 2.27
N GLY A 232 -5.91 8.68 3.50
CA GLY A 232 -5.50 10.06 3.80
C GLY A 232 -6.58 11.12 3.61
N HIS A 233 -7.81 10.72 3.29
CA HIS A 233 -8.97 11.61 3.09
C HIS A 233 -10.28 10.80 3.15
N VAL A 234 -11.42 11.49 3.19
CA VAL A 234 -12.78 10.91 3.29
C VAL A 234 -13.20 10.07 2.05
N GLY A 235 -12.32 9.90 1.07
CA GLY A 235 -12.55 9.23 -0.22
C GLY A 235 -12.47 7.71 -0.20
N LEU A 236 -12.84 7.04 0.89
CA LEU A 236 -12.73 5.59 1.07
C LEU A 236 -13.33 4.80 -0.10
N PHE A 237 -14.51 5.21 -0.58
CA PHE A 237 -15.21 4.55 -1.69
C PHE A 237 -14.49 4.63 -3.03
N ARG A 238 -13.61 5.61 -3.24
CA ARG A 238 -12.84 5.73 -4.49
C ARG A 238 -11.79 4.63 -4.61
N TYR A 239 -11.37 4.07 -3.48
CA TYR A 239 -10.50 2.90 -3.41
C TYR A 239 -11.30 1.60 -3.29
N SER A 240 -12.33 1.53 -2.44
CA SER A 240 -13.03 0.25 -2.16
C SER A 240 -13.90 -0.26 -3.29
N ARG A 241 -14.47 0.61 -4.12
CA ARG A 241 -15.34 0.23 -5.26
C ARG A 241 -14.67 -0.69 -6.28
N VAL A 242 -13.34 -0.74 -6.32
CA VAL A 242 -12.61 -1.68 -7.18
C VAL A 242 -12.90 -3.15 -6.83
N PHE A 243 -13.28 -3.42 -5.58
CA PHE A 243 -13.63 -4.76 -5.08
C PHE A 243 -15.11 -5.10 -5.28
N GLN A 244 -15.92 -4.13 -5.67
CA GLN A 244 -17.36 -4.30 -5.94
C GLN A 244 -17.58 -4.59 -7.42
N ARG A 245 -18.44 -5.55 -7.72
CA ARG A 245 -18.76 -5.98 -9.08
C ARG A 245 -20.08 -6.70 -9.14
N ASP A 246 -20.66 -6.79 -10.33
CA ASP A 246 -21.84 -7.60 -10.54
C ASP A 246 -21.44 -9.08 -10.74
N GLY A 247 -22.28 -9.98 -10.23
CA GLY A 247 -22.04 -11.42 -10.27
C GLY A 247 -21.08 -11.90 -9.16
N GLU A 248 -20.05 -12.63 -9.55
CA GLU A 248 -19.10 -13.23 -8.61
C GLU A 248 -18.25 -12.17 -7.91
N GLN A 249 -18.31 -12.14 -6.58
CA GLN A 249 -17.56 -11.20 -5.76
C GLN A 249 -16.09 -11.60 -5.62
N ILE A 250 -15.21 -10.61 -5.52
CA ILE A 250 -13.81 -10.85 -5.16
C ILE A 250 -13.79 -11.34 -3.70
N PRO A 251 -13.12 -12.46 -3.37
CA PRO A 251 -13.11 -13.05 -2.03
C PRO A 251 -12.15 -12.30 -1.08
N VAL A 252 -12.25 -10.97 -1.05
CA VAL A 252 -11.44 -10.07 -0.21
C VAL A 252 -12.39 -9.17 0.55
N ARG A 253 -12.39 -9.25 1.87
CA ARG A 253 -13.29 -8.44 2.73
C ARG A 253 -12.75 -7.03 2.86
N VAL A 254 -13.59 -6.03 2.66
CA VAL A 254 -13.18 -4.63 2.79
C VAL A 254 -14.04 -3.94 3.85
N ALA A 255 -13.41 -3.49 4.93
CA ALA A 255 -14.04 -2.69 5.96
C ALA A 255 -13.61 -1.23 5.81
N CYS A 256 -14.54 -0.35 5.47
CA CYS A 256 -14.33 1.09 5.46
C CYS A 256 -14.65 1.65 6.85
N ILE A 257 -13.62 1.99 7.62
CA ILE A 257 -13.75 2.51 8.99
C ILE A 257 -13.68 4.03 8.91
N ARG A 258 -14.75 4.70 9.35
CA ARG A 258 -14.88 6.15 9.21
C ARG A 258 -15.59 6.84 10.37
N ASP A 259 -15.36 8.13 10.47
CA ASP A 259 -16.02 8.99 11.45
C ASP A 259 -17.49 9.27 11.05
N ARG A 260 -18.32 9.51 12.06
CA ARG A 260 -19.76 9.84 11.94
C ARG A 260 -19.99 11.29 11.56
N ASP A 261 -18.99 12.16 11.74
CA ASP A 261 -19.06 13.60 11.52
C ASP A 261 -20.18 14.31 12.31
N LEU A 262 -20.58 13.75 13.46
CA LEU A 262 -21.52 14.36 14.41
C LEU A 262 -20.81 14.65 15.73
N VAL A 263 -21.09 15.81 16.34
CA VAL A 263 -20.43 16.19 17.59
C VAL A 263 -21.33 15.96 18.81
N PRO A 264 -20.73 15.70 19.99
CA PRO A 264 -21.44 15.67 21.25
C PRO A 264 -22.19 16.96 21.60
N ALA A 265 -23.28 16.81 22.36
CA ALA A 265 -24.11 17.93 22.82
C ALA A 265 -23.28 19.01 23.51
N ASP A 266 -22.42 18.58 24.43
CA ASP A 266 -21.59 19.43 25.28
C ASP A 266 -20.28 19.88 24.61
N THR A 267 -20.15 19.65 23.29
CA THR A 267 -18.95 20.07 22.55
C THR A 267 -18.85 21.60 22.52
N PRO A 268 -17.73 22.17 22.99
CA PRO A 268 -17.50 23.62 22.92
C PRO A 268 -17.47 24.12 21.48
N GLU A 269 -17.91 25.37 21.25
CA GLU A 269 -18.02 25.96 19.91
C GLU A 269 -16.71 25.90 19.11
N GLY A 270 -15.57 26.15 19.78
CA GLY A 270 -14.25 26.06 19.16
C GLY A 270 -13.87 24.66 18.66
N MET A 271 -14.43 23.58 19.20
CA MET A 271 -14.18 22.19 18.76
C MET A 271 -15.19 21.70 17.72
N ARG A 272 -16.40 22.28 17.71
CA ARG A 272 -17.50 21.89 16.82
C ARG A 272 -17.23 22.23 15.36
N GLY A 273 -16.61 23.38 15.10
CA GLY A 273 -16.45 23.89 13.73
C GLY A 273 -17.80 23.98 13.00
N LYS A 274 -17.90 23.37 11.82
CA LYS A 274 -19.14 23.35 11.00
C LYS A 274 -20.04 22.13 11.24
N LEU A 275 -19.68 21.23 12.17
CA LEU A 275 -20.39 19.98 12.37
C LEU A 275 -21.69 20.17 13.17
N ALA A 276 -22.71 19.36 12.89
CA ALA A 276 -23.96 19.35 13.63
C ALA A 276 -23.81 18.58 14.96
N ARG A 277 -24.53 19.01 16.01
CA ARG A 277 -24.66 18.20 17.22
C ARG A 277 -25.68 17.11 16.98
N TRP A 278 -25.44 15.90 17.48
CA TRP A 278 -26.43 14.84 17.37
C TRP A 278 -27.73 15.18 18.11
N THR A 279 -27.69 16.03 19.15
CA THR A 279 -28.89 16.50 19.87
C THR A 279 -29.76 17.44 19.06
N ASP A 280 -29.19 18.08 18.03
CA ASP A 280 -29.93 18.97 17.14
C ASP A 280 -30.75 18.15 16.11
N MET A 281 -30.62 16.81 16.13
CA MET A 281 -31.22 15.87 15.18
C MET A 281 -32.12 14.86 15.89
N THR A 282 -33.21 14.48 15.22
CA THR A 282 -34.07 13.35 15.62
C THR A 282 -33.36 12.02 15.38
N LYS A 283 -33.83 10.95 16.05
CA LYS A 283 -33.25 9.60 15.85
C LYS A 283 -33.35 9.15 14.40
N GLU A 284 -34.43 9.54 13.71
CA GLU A 284 -34.68 9.26 12.31
C GLU A 284 -33.68 10.00 11.41
N GLN A 285 -33.39 11.28 11.69
CA GLN A 285 -32.37 12.04 10.95
C GLN A 285 -30.97 11.48 11.15
N ILE A 286 -30.64 11.06 12.37
CA ILE A 286 -29.37 10.41 12.70
C ILE A 286 -29.23 9.07 11.95
N SER A 287 -30.30 8.27 11.93
CA SER A 287 -30.32 7.01 11.18
C SER A 287 -30.15 7.27 9.68
N ALA A 288 -30.86 8.26 9.11
CA ALA A 288 -30.74 8.64 7.72
C ALA A 288 -29.33 9.13 7.36
N HIS A 289 -28.67 9.87 8.25
CA HIS A 289 -27.28 10.29 8.09
C HIS A 289 -26.32 9.10 8.04
N VAL A 290 -26.44 8.14 8.96
CA VAL A 290 -25.62 6.92 8.94
C VAL A 290 -25.91 6.06 7.70
N THR A 291 -27.17 5.97 7.27
CA THR A 291 -27.54 5.32 6.02
C THR A 291 -26.91 6.00 4.80
N ALA A 292 -26.80 7.34 4.79
CA ALA A 292 -26.11 8.07 3.74
C ALA A 292 -24.61 7.73 3.69
N LEU A 293 -23.96 7.56 4.85
CA LEU A 293 -22.55 7.18 4.94
C LEU A 293 -22.28 5.73 4.47
N THR A 294 -23.27 4.86 4.59
CA THR A 294 -23.22 3.43 4.22
C THR A 294 -23.83 3.14 2.85
N THR A 295 -24.30 4.16 2.11
CA THR A 295 -24.97 3.97 0.80
C THR A 295 -24.05 3.35 -0.25
N GLY A 296 -22.73 3.47 -0.08
CA GLY A 296 -21.75 2.85 -0.97
C GLY A 296 -21.45 1.39 -0.68
N ASP A 297 -22.05 0.78 0.36
CA ASP A 297 -21.79 -0.62 0.73
C ASP A 297 -22.41 -1.58 -0.28
N ASP A 298 -21.63 -2.56 -0.70
CA ASP A 298 -22.06 -3.58 -1.63
C ASP A 298 -21.05 -4.74 -1.65
N GLY A 299 -21.57 -5.95 -1.82
CA GLY A 299 -20.78 -7.17 -1.91
C GLY A 299 -19.82 -7.32 -0.72
N PRO A 300 -18.50 -7.40 -0.96
CA PRO A 300 -17.51 -7.57 0.10
C PRO A 300 -17.11 -6.26 0.80
N VAL A 301 -17.63 -5.11 0.38
CA VAL A 301 -17.32 -3.81 0.97
C VAL A 301 -18.40 -3.40 1.95
N LYS A 302 -18.01 -3.16 3.21
CA LYS A 302 -18.88 -2.72 4.30
C LYS A 302 -18.29 -1.52 5.03
N THR A 303 -19.14 -0.60 5.44
CA THR A 303 -18.75 0.61 6.16
C THR A 303 -19.11 0.50 7.63
N PHE A 304 -18.14 0.77 8.49
CA PHE A 304 -18.27 0.80 9.94
C PHE A 304 -18.06 2.23 10.39
N VAL A 305 -19.17 2.87 10.75
CA VAL A 305 -19.19 4.28 11.17
C VAL A 305 -19.01 4.36 12.68
N SER A 306 -18.22 5.31 13.15
CA SER A 306 -18.07 5.59 14.58
C SER A 306 -19.43 5.80 15.26
N ASP A 307 -19.55 5.37 16.51
CA ASP A 307 -20.79 5.43 17.28
C ASP A 307 -21.13 6.88 17.64
N TRP A 308 -20.13 7.73 17.86
CA TRP A 308 -20.36 9.09 18.35
C TRP A 308 -19.75 10.16 17.45
N TRP A 309 -18.42 10.24 17.40
CA TRP A 309 -17.74 11.34 16.73
C TRP A 309 -16.51 10.89 15.95
N THR A 310 -15.37 10.73 16.62
CA THR A 310 -14.10 10.30 16.01
C THR A 310 -13.51 9.15 16.79
N LEU A 311 -12.58 8.40 16.19
CA LEU A 311 -11.91 7.27 16.83
C LEU A 311 -11.49 7.56 18.28
N GLU A 312 -10.78 8.67 18.54
CA GLU A 312 -10.22 8.94 19.86
C GLU A 312 -11.31 9.27 20.91
N TYR A 313 -12.38 9.94 20.50
CA TYR A 313 -13.51 10.22 21.37
C TYR A 313 -14.28 8.93 21.71
N ASP A 314 -14.56 8.12 20.70
CA ASP A 314 -15.31 6.88 20.83
C ASP A 314 -14.58 5.86 21.71
N LEU A 315 -13.26 5.75 21.57
CA LEU A 315 -12.43 4.97 22.49
C LEU A 315 -12.57 5.50 23.92
N ALA A 316 -12.40 6.81 24.13
CA ALA A 316 -12.43 7.39 25.48
C ALA A 316 -13.81 7.31 26.16
N VAL A 317 -14.91 7.35 25.42
CA VAL A 317 -16.26 7.29 26.00
C VAL A 317 -16.72 5.87 26.32
N THR A 318 -16.09 4.84 25.74
CA THR A 318 -16.52 3.44 25.88
C THR A 318 -16.31 2.90 27.30
N SER A 319 -15.14 3.13 27.91
CA SER A 319 -14.87 2.67 29.27
C SER A 319 -13.82 3.54 29.97
N TRP A 320 -13.78 3.50 31.31
CA TRP A 320 -12.74 4.18 32.08
C TRP A 320 -11.34 3.61 31.83
N THR A 321 -11.23 2.31 31.49
CA THR A 321 -9.97 1.68 31.11
C THR A 321 -9.43 2.34 29.85
N MET A 322 -10.26 2.48 28.82
CA MET A 322 -9.89 3.10 27.55
C MET A 322 -9.70 4.62 27.70
N ALA A 323 -10.55 5.31 28.46
CA ALA A 323 -10.39 6.72 28.79
C ALA A 323 -9.02 7.01 29.43
N ARG A 324 -8.61 6.17 30.39
CA ARG A 324 -7.31 6.29 31.06
C ARG A 324 -6.16 6.05 30.08
N LEU A 325 -6.25 5.01 29.25
CA LEU A 325 -5.25 4.71 28.22
C LEU A 325 -5.09 5.88 27.24
N MET A 326 -6.19 6.39 26.71
CA MET A 326 -6.19 7.51 25.76
C MET A 326 -5.67 8.79 26.42
N TYR A 327 -6.03 9.08 27.67
CA TYR A 327 -5.51 10.25 28.36
C TYR A 327 -4.00 10.17 28.62
N ARG A 328 -3.49 9.00 29.02
CA ARG A 328 -2.04 8.74 29.13
C ARG A 328 -1.36 9.00 27.79
N ALA A 329 -1.89 8.45 26.70
CA ALA A 329 -1.35 8.61 25.35
C ALA A 329 -1.31 10.08 24.91
N VAL A 330 -2.39 10.84 25.12
CA VAL A 330 -2.46 12.28 24.79
C VAL A 330 -1.43 13.08 25.59
N LYS A 331 -1.24 12.75 26.87
CA LYS A 331 -0.22 13.43 27.70
C LYS A 331 1.20 13.08 27.29
N LEU A 332 1.47 11.83 26.93
CA LEU A 332 2.77 11.43 26.39
C LEU A 332 3.04 12.14 25.05
N ALA A 333 2.07 12.21 24.15
CA ALA A 333 2.19 12.93 22.90
C ALA A 333 2.44 14.43 23.10
N SER A 334 1.81 15.04 24.11
CA SER A 334 2.05 16.44 24.47
C SER A 334 3.48 16.67 24.97
N VAL A 335 4.02 15.72 25.76
CA VAL A 335 5.41 15.78 26.26
C VAL A 335 6.42 15.50 25.15
N ALA A 336 6.05 14.68 24.17
CA ALA A 336 6.89 14.32 23.03
C ALA A 336 7.04 15.43 21.97
N ALA A 337 6.19 16.46 22.01
CA ALA A 337 6.19 17.55 21.03
C ALA A 337 7.56 18.27 20.88
N PRO A 338 8.28 18.66 21.96
CA PRO A 338 9.63 19.23 21.84
C PRO A 338 10.72 18.17 21.67
N SER A 339 10.62 17.02 22.34
CA SER A 339 11.58 15.92 22.24
C SER A 339 10.99 14.61 22.75
N TRP A 340 11.41 13.49 22.18
CA TRP A 340 10.92 12.18 22.58
C TRP A 340 11.23 11.91 24.07
N PRO A 341 10.24 11.49 24.89
CA PRO A 341 10.45 11.32 26.32
C PRO A 341 11.33 10.10 26.61
N ASP A 342 12.19 10.24 27.62
CA ASP A 342 12.90 9.11 28.24
C ASP A 342 11.96 8.31 29.17
N ALA A 343 12.46 7.21 29.74
CA ALA A 343 11.69 6.33 30.61
C ALA A 343 11.14 7.05 31.86
N ASP A 344 11.94 7.90 32.50
CA ASP A 344 11.55 8.62 33.72
C ASP A 344 10.45 9.67 33.43
N LYS A 345 10.58 10.42 32.34
CA LYS A 345 9.53 11.34 31.87
C LYS A 345 8.25 10.61 31.51
N THR A 346 8.37 9.46 30.87
CA THR A 346 7.23 8.63 30.48
C THR A 346 6.47 8.16 31.72
N GLU A 347 7.16 7.60 32.70
CA GLU A 347 6.56 7.13 33.95
C GLU A 347 5.89 8.27 34.73
N LYS A 348 6.57 9.42 34.87
CA LYS A 348 6.02 10.60 35.54
C LYS A 348 4.77 11.14 34.83
N ALA A 349 4.76 11.15 33.50
CA ALA A 349 3.62 11.59 32.71
C ALA A 349 2.42 10.65 32.87
N ILE A 350 2.65 9.33 32.85
CA ILE A 350 1.62 8.32 33.10
C ILE A 350 1.04 8.46 34.51
N ALA A 351 1.89 8.52 35.54
CA ALA A 351 1.44 8.66 36.92
C ALA A 351 0.66 9.96 37.17
N ARG A 352 1.04 11.06 36.50
CA ARG A 352 0.29 12.31 36.54
C ARG A 352 -1.05 12.18 35.82
N ALA A 353 -1.08 11.51 34.66
CA ALA A 353 -2.31 11.29 33.91
C ALA A 353 -3.32 10.47 34.74
N ASP A 354 -2.85 9.43 35.42
CA ASP A 354 -3.67 8.57 36.28
C ASP A 354 -4.33 9.33 37.42
N ARG A 355 -3.56 10.14 38.16
CA ARG A 355 -4.10 10.96 39.25
C ARG A 355 -5.23 11.89 38.79
N VAL A 356 -5.13 12.42 37.58
CA VAL A 356 -6.16 13.30 37.02
C VAL A 356 -7.42 12.50 36.67
N VAL A 357 -7.27 11.31 36.07
CA VAL A 357 -8.42 10.44 35.77
C VAL A 357 -9.09 9.97 37.07
N ASP A 358 -8.32 9.60 38.09
CA ASP A 358 -8.83 9.23 39.41
C ASP A 358 -9.61 10.38 40.06
N THR A 359 -9.12 11.62 39.87
CA THR A 359 -9.83 12.82 40.34
C THR A 359 -11.16 13.00 39.59
N TRP A 360 -11.21 12.77 38.28
CA TRP A 360 -12.46 12.83 37.51
C TRP A 360 -13.47 11.78 37.97
N ILE A 361 -13.02 10.55 38.20
CA ILE A 361 -13.86 9.46 38.72
C ILE A 361 -14.38 9.83 40.12
N GLY A 362 -13.52 10.32 41.01
CA GLY A 362 -13.90 10.74 42.37
C GLY A 362 -14.84 11.94 42.42
N GLN A 363 -14.80 12.80 41.40
CA GLN A 363 -15.73 13.92 41.22
C GLN A 363 -17.07 13.51 40.58
N GLY A 364 -17.21 12.25 40.15
CA GLY A 364 -18.43 11.75 39.51
C GLY A 364 -18.64 12.29 38.09
N LEU A 365 -17.56 12.66 37.39
CA LEU A 365 -17.66 13.06 35.97
C LEU A 365 -18.20 11.90 35.13
N SER A 366 -19.02 12.22 34.14
CA SER A 366 -19.43 11.25 33.14
C SER A 366 -18.28 10.92 32.17
N LEU A 367 -18.34 9.72 31.56
CA LEU A 367 -17.40 9.33 30.51
C LEU A 367 -17.45 10.28 29.31
N GLY A 368 -18.62 10.82 28.96
CA GLY A 368 -18.76 11.80 27.87
C GLY A 368 -17.99 13.10 28.14
N GLU A 369 -18.08 13.63 29.37
CA GLU A 369 -17.32 14.82 29.78
C GLU A 369 -15.81 14.55 29.83
N ALA A 370 -15.41 13.36 30.33
CA ALA A 370 -14.01 12.95 30.34
C ALA A 370 -13.46 12.80 28.92
N ALA A 371 -14.21 12.16 28.01
CA ALA A 371 -13.83 12.00 26.61
C ALA A 371 -13.65 13.34 25.89
N LEU A 372 -14.52 14.32 26.12
CA LEU A 372 -14.34 15.68 25.61
C LEU A 372 -13.04 16.34 26.11
N LYS A 373 -12.71 16.16 27.40
CA LYS A 373 -11.45 16.67 27.97
C LYS A 373 -10.21 15.97 27.39
N ILE A 374 -10.31 14.68 27.09
CA ILE A 374 -9.24 13.88 26.48
C ILE A 374 -9.04 14.28 25.01
N TYR A 375 -10.12 14.52 24.28
CA TYR A 375 -10.07 14.85 22.86
C TYR A 375 -9.63 16.29 22.59
N ARG A 376 -9.94 17.23 23.50
CA ARG A 376 -9.64 18.65 23.35
C ARG A 376 -8.22 18.97 22.87
N PRO A 377 -7.14 18.41 23.47
CA PRO A 377 -5.78 18.74 23.04
C PRO A 377 -5.45 18.29 21.61
N LEU A 378 -6.07 17.20 21.15
CA LEU A 378 -5.92 16.71 19.78
C LEU A 378 -6.57 17.65 18.76
N LYS A 379 -7.61 18.38 19.16
CA LYS A 379 -8.37 19.27 18.28
C LYS A 379 -7.91 20.72 18.34
N LEU A 380 -7.58 21.24 19.53
CA LEU A 380 -7.31 22.67 19.75
C LEU A 380 -5.84 22.98 20.06
N ASP A 381 -5.12 22.05 20.69
CA ASP A 381 -3.78 22.32 21.21
C ASP A 381 -2.66 21.75 20.30
N ASN A 382 -3.00 21.41 19.05
CA ASN A 382 -2.09 20.84 18.04
C ASN A 382 -1.32 19.58 18.50
N VAL A 383 -1.87 18.81 19.43
CA VAL A 383 -1.28 17.52 19.79
C VAL A 383 -1.43 16.55 18.63
N SER A 384 -0.33 15.91 18.23
CA SER A 384 -0.29 15.00 17.08
C SER A 384 -1.12 13.74 17.32
N LYS A 385 -2.15 13.52 16.49
CA LYS A 385 -2.96 12.29 16.50
C LYS A 385 -2.11 11.04 16.22
N PRO A 386 -1.21 11.00 15.20
CA PRO A 386 -0.37 9.83 14.96
C PRO A 386 0.56 9.49 16.14
N ILE A 387 1.16 10.49 16.80
CA ILE A 387 2.01 10.26 17.99
C ILE A 387 1.16 9.74 19.15
N THR A 388 -0.05 10.28 19.32
CA THR A 388 -1.00 9.78 20.32
C THR A 388 -1.37 8.33 20.05
N ALA A 389 -1.69 7.97 18.81
CA ALA A 389 -1.96 6.59 18.40
C ALA A 389 -0.78 5.65 18.66
N GLN A 390 0.45 6.11 18.41
CA GLN A 390 1.67 5.34 18.70
C GLN A 390 1.83 5.05 20.20
N PHE A 391 1.67 6.05 21.07
CA PHE A 391 1.72 5.81 22.52
C PHE A 391 0.55 4.97 23.01
N ALA A 392 -0.66 5.16 22.45
CA ALA A 392 -1.81 4.33 22.77
C ALA A 392 -1.52 2.86 22.43
N ALA A 393 -0.99 2.58 21.23
CA ALA A 393 -0.59 1.25 20.78
C ALA A 393 0.45 0.61 21.70
N GLN A 394 1.44 1.38 22.17
CA GLN A 394 2.42 0.89 23.14
C GLN A 394 1.78 0.55 24.50
N LEU A 395 0.88 1.40 24.99
CA LEU A 395 0.20 1.19 26.27
C LEU A 395 -0.75 -0.02 26.25
N LEU A 396 -1.31 -0.37 25.09
CA LEU A 396 -2.16 -1.57 24.93
C LEU A 396 -1.44 -2.85 25.35
N THR A 397 -0.13 -2.96 25.11
CA THR A 397 0.67 -4.15 25.44
C THR A 397 0.66 -4.50 26.93
N SER A 398 0.40 -3.52 27.80
CA SER A 398 0.38 -3.66 29.26
C SER A 398 -0.99 -3.38 29.88
N THR A 399 -2.00 -3.09 29.06
CA THR A 399 -3.35 -2.78 29.52
C THR A 399 -4.28 -3.96 29.24
N PRO A 400 -4.82 -4.63 30.27
CA PRO A 400 -5.78 -5.70 30.05
C PRO A 400 -7.06 -5.09 29.46
N LEU A 401 -7.43 -5.54 28.26
CA LEU A 401 -8.65 -5.10 27.59
C LEU A 401 -9.63 -6.26 27.46
N THR A 402 -10.89 -5.93 27.60
CA THR A 402 -12.01 -6.81 27.27
C THR A 402 -12.77 -6.25 26.07
N ARG A 403 -13.62 -7.07 25.45
CA ARG A 403 -14.48 -6.60 24.36
C ARG A 403 -15.40 -5.44 24.79
N SER A 404 -15.79 -5.36 26.07
CA SER A 404 -16.60 -4.23 26.57
C SER A 404 -15.85 -2.90 26.65
N ASP A 405 -14.51 -2.90 26.53
CA ASP A 405 -13.70 -1.68 26.54
C ASP A 405 -13.52 -1.06 25.15
N VAL A 406 -14.06 -1.70 24.10
CA VAL A 406 -13.86 -1.30 22.71
C VAL A 406 -15.19 -0.92 22.06
N PRO A 407 -15.23 0.18 21.27
CA PRO A 407 -16.43 0.57 20.54
C PRO A 407 -17.03 -0.57 19.70
N PRO A 408 -18.36 -0.80 19.77
CA PRO A 408 -19.04 -1.83 18.99
C PRO A 408 -18.71 -1.83 17.50
N TYR A 409 -18.65 -0.66 16.85
CA TYR A 409 -18.37 -0.59 15.41
C TYR A 409 -16.98 -1.15 15.04
N LEU A 410 -15.98 -1.03 15.93
CA LEU A 410 -14.64 -1.60 15.71
C LEU A 410 -14.63 -3.11 15.91
N LEU A 411 -15.36 -3.63 16.92
CA LEU A 411 -15.50 -5.06 17.12
C LEU A 411 -16.18 -5.73 15.92
N ASP A 412 -17.23 -5.10 15.39
CA ASP A 412 -17.94 -5.56 14.21
C ASP A 412 -17.03 -5.50 12.97
N ALA A 413 -16.25 -4.42 12.82
CA ALA A 413 -15.25 -4.30 11.75
C ALA A 413 -14.19 -5.40 11.82
N PHE A 414 -13.62 -5.66 13.01
CA PHE A 414 -12.58 -6.66 13.20
C PHE A 414 -13.11 -8.08 13.00
N THR A 415 -14.31 -8.36 13.51
CA THR A 415 -14.99 -9.64 13.29
C THR A 415 -15.29 -9.86 11.81
N TYR A 416 -15.70 -8.80 11.11
CA TYR A 416 -15.88 -8.86 9.68
C TYR A 416 -14.56 -9.14 8.97
N LEU A 417 -13.49 -8.39 9.25
CA LEU A 417 -12.19 -8.53 8.60
C LEU A 417 -11.52 -9.89 8.85
N CYS A 418 -11.61 -10.40 10.07
CA CYS A 418 -10.93 -11.63 10.49
C CYS A 418 -11.77 -12.91 10.29
N GLY A 419 -13.01 -12.80 9.81
CA GLY A 419 -13.87 -13.96 9.58
C GLY A 419 -13.43 -14.83 8.38
N GLU A 420 -13.86 -16.09 8.36
CA GLU A 420 -13.59 -17.03 7.25
C GLU A 420 -14.36 -16.65 5.99
N VAL A 421 -13.68 -16.21 4.92
CA VAL A 421 -14.31 -15.79 3.65
C VAL A 421 -15.22 -16.92 3.13
N ALA A 422 -16.52 -16.64 3.04
CA ALA A 422 -17.52 -17.60 2.54
C ALA A 422 -17.03 -18.20 1.20
N PRO A 423 -17.19 -19.51 0.99
CA PRO A 423 -16.59 -20.23 -0.14
C PRO A 423 -16.92 -19.63 -1.51
#